data_AF-A0A7Y3CR55-F1
#
_entry.id   AF-A0A7Y3CR55-F1
#
_cell.length_a   1.000
_cell.length_b   1.000
_cell.length_c   1.000
_cell.angle_alpha   90.00
_cell.angle_beta   90.00
_cell.angle_gamma   90.00
#
_symmetry.space_group_name_H-M   'P 1'
#
loop_
_entity.id
_entity.type
_entity.pdbx_description
1 polymer ?
#
loop_
_entity_poly.entity_id
_entity_poly.type
_entity_poly.pdbx_seq_one_letter_code
_entity_poly.pdbx_strand_id
1 'polypeptide(L)'
;TRFFVAEMPRGQIAQHDGIEATDARWLVPNEALEAAAAGEIEIILPTRRNLVDIGQFPSVEMVLREARGRNPNAIIPSIVPFEGGLAVDHHSFEGPETV
;
A
#
# COMPACT_ATOMS: atom_id res chain seq x y z
N THR A 1 6.92 -10.30 -0.15
CA THR A 1 6.59 -9.53 -1.38
C THR A 1 7.55 -8.38 -1.55
N ARG A 2 7.83 -7.95 -2.79
CA ARG A 2 8.59 -6.72 -3.09
C ARG A 2 7.66 -5.72 -3.76
N PHE A 3 7.82 -4.43 -3.47
CA PHE A 3 7.04 -3.34 -4.04
C PHE A 3 7.91 -2.51 -4.99
N PHE A 4 7.32 -2.03 -6.08
CA PHE A 4 7.98 -1.26 -7.12
C PHE A 4 7.13 -0.04 -7.45
N VAL A 5 7.79 1.01 -7.93
CA VAL A 5 7.15 2.24 -8.40
C VAL A 5 7.62 2.53 -9.82
N ALA A 6 6.71 3.06 -10.64
CA ALA A 6 6.98 3.49 -12.00
C ALA A 6 6.08 4.68 -12.34
N GLU A 7 6.59 5.56 -13.21
CA GLU A 7 5.76 6.59 -13.82
C GLU A 7 4.89 5.97 -14.93
N MET A 8 3.61 6.33 -14.95
CA MET A 8 2.74 5.92 -16.06
C MET A 8 3.11 6.71 -17.32
N PRO A 9 3.42 6.05 -18.45
CA PRO A 9 3.67 6.73 -19.72
C PRO A 9 2.52 7.64 -20.12
N ARG A 10 2.85 8.78 -20.70
CA ARG A 10 1.86 9.75 -21.18
C ARG A 10 0.94 9.09 -22.22
N GLY A 11 -0.37 9.20 -22.00
CA GLY A 11 -1.38 8.67 -22.93
C GLY A 11 -1.68 7.19 -22.76
N GLN A 12 -1.03 6.50 -21.81
CA GLN A 12 -1.45 5.14 -21.45
C GLN A 12 -2.82 5.19 -20.78
N ILE A 13 -3.69 4.26 -21.18
CA ILE A 13 -5.02 4.07 -20.60
C ILE A 13 -4.95 2.82 -19.72
N ALA A 14 -5.35 2.96 -18.45
CA ALA A 14 -5.50 1.82 -17.56
C ALA A 14 -6.77 1.05 -17.94
N GLN A 15 -6.61 -0.24 -18.26
CA GLN A 15 -7.72 -1.14 -18.55
C GLN A 15 -7.49 -2.45 -17.80
N HIS A 16 -8.53 -2.92 -17.12
CA HIS A 16 -8.52 -4.21 -16.44
C HIS A 16 -9.01 -5.32 -17.39
N ASP A 17 -8.70 -6.58 -17.08
CA ASP A 17 -9.05 -7.74 -17.91
C ASP A 17 -10.55 -8.11 -17.83
N GLY A 18 -11.25 -7.60 -16.80
CA GLY A 18 -12.66 -7.86 -16.56
C GLY A 18 -12.94 -9.22 -15.93
N ILE A 19 -11.89 -9.95 -15.51
CA ILE A 19 -12.01 -11.27 -14.89
C ILE A 19 -11.36 -11.26 -13.51
N GLU A 20 -10.05 -11.00 -13.43
CA GLU A 20 -9.33 -10.88 -12.16
C GLU A 20 -9.51 -9.47 -11.57
N ALA A 21 -9.36 -8.46 -12.41
CA ALA A 21 -9.63 -7.08 -12.07
C ALA A 21 -10.89 -6.62 -12.80
N THR A 22 -11.87 -6.14 -12.04
CA THR A 22 -13.18 -5.73 -12.56
C THR A 22 -13.44 -4.24 -12.47
N ASP A 23 -12.58 -3.50 -11.78
CA ASP A 23 -12.65 -2.05 -11.63
C ASP A 23 -11.24 -1.46 -11.48
N ALA A 24 -11.05 -0.21 -11.91
CA ALA A 24 -9.80 0.51 -11.79
C ALA A 24 -10.03 2.02 -11.69
N ARG A 25 -9.38 2.66 -10.72
CA ARG A 25 -9.45 4.11 -10.51
C ARG A 25 -8.08 4.69 -10.17
N TRP A 26 -7.81 5.88 -10.68
CA TRP A 26 -6.65 6.68 -10.28
C TRP A 26 -7.04 7.61 -9.14
N LEU A 27 -6.27 7.59 -8.05
CA LEU A 27 -6.49 8.41 -6.87
C LEU A 27 -5.18 9.04 -6.40
N VAL A 28 -5.29 10.20 -5.77
CA VAL A 28 -4.19 10.71 -4.94
C VAL A 28 -4.04 9.80 -3.72
N PRO A 29 -2.82 9.52 -3.23
CA PRO A 29 -2.63 8.58 -2.12
C PRO A 29 -3.46 8.90 -0.88
N ASN A 30 -3.57 10.18 -0.50
CA ASN A 30 -4.37 10.60 0.66
C ASN A 30 -5.87 10.41 0.44
N GLU A 31 -6.39 10.64 -0.77
CA GLU A 31 -7.80 10.38 -1.10
C GLU A 31 -8.13 8.88 -0.96
N ALA A 32 -7.20 8.00 -1.36
CA ALA A 32 -7.38 6.57 -1.19
C ALA A 32 -7.42 6.17 0.29
N LEU A 33 -6.57 6.79 1.13
CA LEU A 33 -6.55 6.56 2.58
C LEU A 33 -7.83 7.07 3.25
N GLU A 34 -8.32 8.25 2.86
CA GLU A 34 -9.57 8.83 3.35
C GLU A 34 -10.79 7.99 2.95
N ALA A 35 -10.86 7.57 1.69
CA ALA A 35 -11.92 6.69 1.20
C ALA A 35 -11.93 5.34 1.93
N ALA A 36 -10.74 4.79 2.24
CA ALA A 36 -10.63 3.58 3.05
C ALA A 36 -11.10 3.78 4.49
N ALA A 37 -10.75 4.92 5.11
CA ALA A 37 -11.22 5.27 6.45
C ALA A 37 -12.74 5.49 6.51
N ALA A 38 -13.34 5.98 5.42
CA ALA A 38 -14.78 6.12 5.26
C ALA A 38 -15.50 4.80 4.90
N GLY A 39 -14.76 3.71 4.67
CA GLY A 39 -15.32 2.40 4.29
C GLY A 39 -15.81 2.33 2.83
N GLU A 40 -15.42 3.29 1.99
CA GLU A 40 -15.81 3.34 0.58
C GLU A 40 -14.99 2.38 -0.29
N ILE A 41 -13.76 2.09 0.12
CA ILE A 41 -12.93 1.03 -0.46
C ILE A 41 -12.19 0.24 0.61
N GLU A 42 -11.91 -1.02 0.29
CA GLU A 42 -11.05 -1.87 1.12
C GLU A 42 -9.58 -1.70 0.69
N ILE A 43 -8.69 -1.48 1.66
CA ILE A 43 -7.24 -1.41 1.43
C ILE A 43 -6.54 -2.26 2.50
N ILE A 44 -5.87 -3.32 2.04
CA ILE A 44 -5.04 -4.16 2.91
C ILE A 44 -3.79 -3.42 3.41
N LEU A 45 -3.27 -3.83 4.58
CA LEU A 45 -2.16 -3.17 5.27
C LEU A 45 -0.94 -2.87 4.38
N PRO A 46 -0.41 -3.80 3.55
CA PRO A 46 0.75 -3.50 2.73
C PRO A 46 0.49 -2.36 1.73
N THR A 47 -0.68 -2.34 1.10
CA THR A 47 -1.08 -1.25 0.19
C THR A 47 -1.24 0.06 0.95
N ARG A 48 -1.92 0.04 2.11
CA ARG A 48 -2.09 1.23 2.98
C ARG A 48 -0.74 1.83 3.35
N ARG A 49 0.25 1.00 3.70
CA ARG A 49 1.59 1.48 4.07
C ARG A 49 2.32 2.12 2.90
N ASN A 50 2.22 1.52 1.70
CA ASN A 50 2.82 2.11 0.50
C ASN A 50 2.17 3.46 0.17
N LEU A 51 0.85 3.62 0.34
CA LEU A 51 0.15 4.89 0.12
C LEU A 51 0.61 6.00 1.07
N VAL A 52 0.74 5.70 2.37
CA VAL A 52 1.29 6.65 3.36
C VAL A 52 2.72 7.07 2.99
N ASP A 53 3.54 6.10 2.58
CA ASP A 53 4.95 6.33 2.26
C ASP A 53 5.15 7.14 0.97
N ILE A 54 4.41 6.86 -0.12
CA ILE A 54 4.53 7.66 -1.35
C ILE A 54 3.80 9.00 -1.24
N GLY A 55 2.76 9.09 -0.41
CA GLY A 55 1.95 10.30 -0.20
C GLY A 55 2.71 11.47 0.43
N GLN A 56 3.89 11.22 1.02
CA GLN A 56 4.75 12.26 1.57
C GLN A 56 5.52 13.05 0.49
N PHE A 57 5.55 12.58 -0.76
CA PHE A 57 6.31 13.21 -1.84
C PHE A 57 5.40 14.10 -2.71
N PRO A 58 5.87 15.29 -3.12
CA PRO A 58 5.05 16.23 -3.89
C PRO A 58 4.98 15.90 -5.39
N SER A 59 5.76 14.94 -5.88
CA SER A 59 5.81 14.59 -7.30
C SER A 59 6.30 13.17 -7.56
N VAL A 60 5.94 12.64 -8.74
CA VAL A 60 6.41 11.33 -9.22
C VAL A 60 7.94 11.28 -9.33
N GLU A 61 8.57 12.35 -9.80
CA GLU A 61 10.04 12.44 -9.90
C GLU A 61 10.71 12.23 -8.54
N MET A 62 10.17 12.84 -7.48
CA MET A 62 10.71 12.70 -6.12
C MET A 62 10.55 11.28 -5.58
N VAL A 63 9.39 10.64 -5.83
CA VAL A 63 9.16 9.22 -5.49
C VAL A 63 10.18 8.32 -6.18
N LEU A 64 10.37 8.51 -7.49
CA LEU A 64 11.32 7.71 -8.28
C LEU A 64 12.76 7.93 -7.83
N ARG A 65 13.14 9.17 -7.50
CA ARG A 65 14.48 9.50 -7.00
C ARG A 65 14.75 8.81 -5.67
N GLU A 66 13.81 8.86 -4.74
CA GLU A 66 13.93 8.17 -3.45
C GLU A 66 14.04 6.66 -3.64
N ALA A 67 13.16 6.07 -4.45
CA ALA A 67 13.11 4.63 -4.66
C ALA A 67 14.43 4.04 -5.22
N ARG A 68 15.17 4.79 -6.04
CA ARG A 68 16.46 4.35 -6.60
C ARG A 68 17.56 4.20 -5.55
N GLY A 69 17.54 5.01 -4.49
CA GLY A 69 18.53 4.98 -3.41
C GLY A 69 18.14 4.08 -2.24
N ARG A 70 16.92 3.56 -2.24
CA ARG A 70 16.34 2.89 -1.08
C ARG A 70 16.76 1.43 -0.97
N ASN A 71 17.12 1.01 0.24
CA ASN A 71 17.27 -0.40 0.60
C ASN A 71 16.28 -0.73 1.72
N PRO A 72 15.01 -1.07 1.39
CA PRO A 72 13.99 -1.30 2.39
C PRO A 72 14.26 -2.62 3.14
N ASN A 73 14.13 -2.58 4.48
CA ASN A 73 14.15 -3.78 5.29
C ASN A 73 12.91 -4.64 5.00
N ALA A 74 13.11 -5.95 4.87
CA ALA A 74 12.00 -6.87 4.76
C ALA A 74 11.24 -6.92 6.09
N ILE A 75 9.93 -6.71 6.02
CA ILE A 75 9.03 -6.95 7.16
C ILE A 75 8.68 -8.42 7.14
N ILE A 76 9.06 -9.13 8.21
CA ILE A 76 8.75 -10.54 8.40
C ILE A 76 7.70 -10.61 9.52
N PRO A 77 6.41 -10.81 9.17
CA PRO A 77 5.37 -10.93 10.18
C PRO A 77 5.53 -12.23 10.98
N SER A 78 5.08 -12.20 12.23
CA SER A 78 4.98 -13.38 13.09
C SER A 78 3.56 -13.53 13.62
N ILE A 79 3.19 -14.77 13.97
CA ILE A 79 1.92 -15.06 14.62
C ILE A 79 2.16 -15.00 16.13
N VAL A 80 1.40 -14.17 16.82
CA VAL A 80 1.50 -13.97 18.27
C VAL A 80 0.17 -14.25 18.97
N PRO A 81 0.16 -14.71 20.23
CA PRO A 81 -1.05 -14.76 21.03
C PRO A 81 -1.62 -13.35 21.24
N PHE A 82 -2.93 -13.19 21.09
CA PHE A 82 -3.65 -11.95 21.37
C PHE A 82 -5.00 -12.26 22.04
N GLU A 83 -5.56 -11.33 22.81
CA GLU A 83 -6.79 -11.59 23.58
C GLU A 83 -7.89 -12.23 22.73
N GLY A 84 -8.29 -13.46 23.09
CA GLY A 84 -9.31 -14.23 22.38
C GLY A 84 -8.83 -15.06 21.19
N GLY A 85 -7.53 -15.06 20.84
CA GLY A 85 -7.02 -15.87 19.72
C GLY A 85 -5.55 -15.63 19.34
N LEU A 86 -5.30 -15.63 18.03
CA LEU A 86 -4.01 -15.36 17.41
C LEU A 86 -4.09 -14.06 16.62
N ALA A 87 -2.97 -13.35 16.53
CA ALA A 87 -2.84 -12.12 15.75
C ALA A 87 -1.57 -12.15 14.90
N VAL A 88 -1.54 -11.33 13.84
CA VAL A 88 -0.33 -11.10 13.03
C VAL A 88 0.38 -9.85 13.55
N ASP A 89 1.56 -10.05 14.13
CA ASP A 89 2.46 -8.96 14.51
C ASP A 89 3.42 -8.69 13.36
N HIS A 90 3.49 -7.43 12.94
CA HIS A 90 4.38 -6.99 11.87
C HIS A 90 5.71 -6.42 12.39
N HIS A 91 5.95 -6.38 13.72
CA HIS A 91 7.15 -5.97 14.50
C HIS A 91 7.79 -4.60 14.19
N SER A 92 7.65 -4.12 12.96
CA SER A 92 8.13 -2.85 12.41
C SER A 92 7.02 -1.79 12.38
N PHE A 93 5.82 -2.13 12.86
CA PHE A 93 4.62 -1.29 12.89
C PHE A 93 3.96 -1.38 14.26
N GLU A 94 3.22 -0.35 14.66
CA GLU A 94 2.50 -0.32 15.95
C GLU A 94 1.32 -1.30 15.96
N GLY A 95 1.41 -2.32 16.84
CA GLY A 95 0.29 -3.16 17.29
C GLY A 95 -0.05 -4.37 16.40
N PRO A 96 -0.53 -5.47 17.00
CA PRO A 96 -0.95 -6.66 16.26
C PRO A 96 -2.29 -6.45 15.53
N GLU A 97 -2.42 -6.95 14.29
CA GLU A 97 -3.72 -7.05 13.58
C GLU A 97 -4.42 -8.36 13.95
N THR A 98 -5.71 -8.29 14.31
CA THR A 98 -6.53 -9.48 14.57
C THR A 98 -6.70 -10.30 13.29
N VAL A 99 -6.60 -11.63 13.42
CA VAL A 99 -6.82 -12.59 12.34
C VAL A 99 -8.31 -12.84 12.13
#